data_AF-A0A7C7KQP1-F1
#
_entry.id   AF-A0A7C7KQP1-F1
#
_cell.length_a   1.000
_cell.length_b   1.000
_cell.length_c   1.000
_cell.angle_alpha   90.00
_cell.angle_beta   90.00
_cell.angle_gamma   90.00
#
_symmetry.space_group_name_H-M   'P 1'
#
loop_
_entity.id
_entity.type
_entity.pdbx_description
1 polymer ?
#
loop_
_entity_poly.entity_id
_entity_poly.type
_entity_poly.pdbx_seq_one_letter_code
_entity_poly.pdbx_strand_id
1 'polypeptide(L)' 'IDRAVVVDRTDDWQPKVIIATKADQVINAAGTKYSSCSDYHGGALVGRKARASNHRGW' A
#
# COMPACT_ATOMS: atom_id res chain seq x y z
N ILE A 1 13.61 13.53 11.74
CA ILE A 1 12.41 12.77 11.33
C ILE A 1 12.10 11.80 12.46
N ASP A 2 10.89 11.82 13.00
CA ASP A 2 10.47 10.96 14.13
C ASP A 2 10.01 9.57 13.65
N ARG A 3 9.43 9.51 12.43
CA ARG A 3 8.93 8.29 11.79
C ARG A 3 8.84 8.49 10.27
N ALA A 4 8.91 7.39 9.51
CA ALA A 4 8.76 7.36 8.06
C ALA A 4 7.80 6.23 7.64
N VAL A 5 7.02 6.45 6.58
CA VAL A 5 6.25 5.38 5.94
C VAL A 5 7.11 4.74 4.86
N VAL A 6 7.38 3.45 4.96
CA VAL A 6 8.22 2.70 4.01
C VAL A 6 7.54 1.42 3.55
N VAL A 7 7.95 0.90 2.39
CA VAL A 7 7.48 -0.38 1.85
C VAL A 7 8.57 -1.42 2.05
N ASP A 8 8.34 -2.31 3.00
CA ASP A 8 9.18 -3.45 3.32
C ASP A 8 8.72 -4.70 2.57
N ARG A 9 9.40 -5.82 2.75
CA ARG A 9 9.02 -7.14 2.20
C ARG A 9 8.73 -8.13 3.33
N THR A 10 7.78 -9.02 3.12
CA THR A 10 7.66 -10.24 3.92
C THR A 10 8.70 -11.29 3.47
N ASP A 11 8.79 -12.39 4.20
CA ASP A 11 9.63 -13.55 3.83
C ASP A 11 9.29 -14.12 2.43
N ASP A 12 8.03 -13.99 2.02
CA ASP A 12 7.52 -14.40 0.70
C ASP A 12 7.67 -13.34 -0.39
N TRP A 13 8.51 -12.31 -0.18
CA TRP A 13 8.71 -11.18 -1.09
C TRP A 13 7.45 -10.35 -1.38
N GLN A 14 6.41 -10.46 -0.56
CA GLN A 14 5.22 -9.62 -0.70
C GLN A 14 5.49 -8.24 -0.10
N PRO A 15 5.19 -7.14 -0.84
CA PRO A 15 5.45 -5.80 -0.36
C PRO A 15 4.44 -5.43 0.75
N LYS A 16 4.93 -4.87 1.85
CA LYS A 16 4.11 -4.48 3.01
C LYS A 16 4.44 -3.06 3.46
N VAL A 17 3.42 -2.25 3.73
CA VAL A 17 3.61 -0.92 4.31
C VAL A 17 3.89 -1.02 5.80
N ILE A 18 4.94 -0.34 6.27
CA ILE A 18 5.26 -0.21 7.69
C ILE A 18 5.55 1.26 8.05
N ILE A 19 5.33 1.61 9.32
CA ILE A 19 5.82 2.85 9.91
C ILE A 19 7.17 2.57 10.56
N ALA A 20 8.24 3.03 9.93
CA ALA A 20 9.59 2.94 10.44
C ALA A 20 9.85 4.06 11.46
N THR A 21 10.24 3.69 12.67
CA THR A 21 10.70 4.62 13.73
C THR A 21 12.20 4.50 14.00
N LYS A 22 12.84 3.47 13.42
CA LYS A 22 14.28 3.21 13.52
C LYS A 22 14.93 3.25 12.15
N ALA A 23 16.18 3.71 12.10
CA ALA A 23 16.96 3.75 10.86
C ALA A 23 17.09 2.37 10.18
N ASP A 24 17.26 1.31 10.97
CA ASP A 24 17.38 -0.07 10.49
C ASP A 24 16.15 -0.52 9.67
N GLN A 25 14.94 -0.12 10.07
CA GLN A 25 13.71 -0.45 9.34
C GLN A 25 13.65 0.24 7.97
N VAL A 26 14.25 1.42 7.85
CA VAL A 26 14.35 2.13 6.57
C VAL A 26 15.38 1.46 5.66
N ILE A 27 16.50 1.02 6.24
CA ILE A 27 17.58 0.34 5.50
C ILE A 27 17.11 -1.03 5.00
N ASN A 28 16.41 -1.81 5.83
CA ASN A 28 15.89 -3.11 5.45
C ASN A 28 14.82 -3.01 4.35
N ALA A 29 14.04 -1.92 4.36
CA ALA A 29 13.07 -1.59 3.32
C ALA A 29 13.71 -1.06 2.03
N ALA A 30 15.04 -0.98 1.91
CA ALA A 30 15.70 -0.57 0.67
C ALA A 30 15.42 -1.54 -0.50
N GLY A 31 15.59 -1.05 -1.72
CA GLY A 31 15.35 -1.80 -2.97
C GLY A 31 13.94 -1.63 -3.53
N THR A 32 13.82 -1.75 -4.85
CA THR A 32 12.56 -1.57 -5.60
C THR A 32 11.73 -2.85 -5.57
N LYS A 33 10.43 -2.73 -5.27
CA LYS A 33 9.46 -3.82 -5.33
C LYS A 33 8.63 -3.64 -6.60
N TYR A 34 8.58 -4.67 -7.45
CA TYR A 34 7.87 -4.64 -8.73
C TYR A 34 6.43 -5.16 -8.65
N SER A 35 5.95 -5.49 -7.44
CA SER A 35 4.56 -5.84 -7.15
C SER A 35 3.85 -4.66 -6.47
N SER A 36 2.55 -4.53 -6.70
CA SER A 36 1.75 -3.49 -6.04
C SER A 36 1.61 -3.78 -4.55
N CYS A 37 1.93 -2.79 -3.72
CA CYS A 37 1.64 -2.83 -2.29
C CYS A 37 0.24 -2.23 -2.06
N SER A 38 -0.74 -3.09 -1.77
CA SER A 38 -2.12 -2.65 -1.54
C SER A 38 -2.42 -2.25 -0.08
N ASP A 39 -1.42 -2.30 0.80
CA ASP A 39 -1.59 -2.01 2.24
C ASP A 39 -1.69 -0.52 2.56
N TYR A 40 -1.60 0.37 1.56
CA TYR A 40 -2.09 1.73 1.73
C TYR A 40 -3.62 1.68 1.86
N HIS A 41 -4.11 1.66 3.10
CA HIS A 41 -5.49 1.96 3.45
C HIS A 41 -5.84 3.45 3.19
N GLY A 42 -5.39 4.01 2.05
CA GLY A 42 -5.95 5.21 1.44
C GLY A 42 -7.17 4.90 0.55
N GLY A 43 -7.56 3.62 0.46
CA GLY A 43 -8.71 3.13 -0.30
C GLY A 43 -10.09 3.48 0.27
N ALA A 44 -10.18 4.12 1.45
CA ALA A 44 -11.45 4.66 1.92
C ALA A 44 -11.92 5.90 1.12
N LEU A 45 -11.02 6.55 0.36
CA LEU A 45 -11.34 7.80 -0.36
C LEU A 45 -11.35 7.68 -1.89
N VAL A 46 -10.76 6.64 -2.49
CA VAL A 46 -10.66 6.50 -3.96
C VAL A 46 -11.16 5.13 -4.47
N GLY A 47 -11.90 4.38 -3.64
CA GLY A 47 -12.55 3.12 -4.03
C GLY A 47 -14.05 3.23 -4.31
N ARG A 48 -14.71 4.33 -3.93
CA ARG A 48 -16.14 4.57 -4.21
C ARG A 48 -16.34 5.23 -5.57
N LYS A 49 -15.83 4.63 -6.65
CA LYS A 49 -16.48 4.84 -7.95
C LYS A 49 -17.75 4.01 -7.91
N ALA A 50 -18.84 4.66 -7.51
CA ALA A 50 -20.17 4.08 -7.51
C ALA A 50 -20.38 3.31 -8.81
N ARG A 51 -20.63 2.02 -8.71
CA ARG A 51 -21.23 1.23 -9.77
C ARG A 51 -22.63 1.80 -9.98
N ALA A 52 -22.72 2.87 -10.78
CA ALA A 52 -24.00 3.37 -11.26
C ALA A 52 -24.61 2.21 -12.07
N SER A 53 -25.62 1.59 -11.46
CA SER A 53 -26.45 0.56 -12.05
C SER A 53 -27.02 1.13 -13.37
N ASN A 54 -26.50 0.67 -14.49
CA ASN A 54 -27.04 1.02 -15.80
C ASN A 54 -28.20 0.05 -16.08
N HIS A 55 -29.33 0.29 -15.43
CA HIS A 55 -30.58 -0.43 -15.68
C HIS A 55 -31.18 0.11 -16.98
N ARG A 56 -30.69 -0.35 -18.14
CA ARG A 56 -31.36 -0.12 -19.42
C ARG A 56 -32.48 -1.15 -19.54
N GLY A 57 -33.70 -0.68 -19.32
CA GLY A 57 -34.90 -1.40 -19.72
C GLY A 57 -34.88 -1.68 -21.22
N TRP A 58 -35.26 -2.91 -21.55
CA TRP A 58 -35.82 -3.32 -22.84
C TRP A 58 -37.21 -3.85 -22.51
#